data_AF-A0AAT9QSR6-F1
#
_entry.id   AF-A0AAT9QSR6-F1
#
_cell.length_a   1.000
_cell.length_b   1.000
_cell.length_c   1.000
_cell.angle_alpha   90.00
_cell.angle_beta   90.00
_cell.angle_gamma   90.00
#
_symmetry.space_group_name_H-M   'P 1'
#
loop_
_entity.id
_entity.type
_entity.pdbx_description
1 polymer ?
#
loop_
_entity_poly.entity_id
_entity_poly.type
_entity_poly.pdbx_seq_one_letter_code
_entity_poly.pdbx_strand_id
1 'polypeptide(L)' 'MATVIARRFHVRFSSAQTWRILHQMGFSVQMPVRRAAKRDEEAVVTRIKETWPQVERR' A
#
# COMPACT_ATOMS: atom_id res chain seq x y z
N MET A 1 -6.89 -2.69 3.32
CA MET A 1 -6.87 -3.89 4.18
C MET A 1 -7.86 -3.81 5.35
N ALA A 2 -7.83 -2.75 6.18
CA ALA A 2 -8.75 -2.59 7.31
C ALA A 2 -10.23 -2.82 6.96
N THR A 3 -10.72 -2.28 5.83
CA THR A 3 -12.10 -2.46 5.37
C THR A 3 -12.46 -3.91 5.06
N VAL A 4 -11.54 -4.69 4.49
CA VAL A 4 -11.79 -6.11 4.15
C VAL A 4 -11.87 -6.94 5.42
N ILE A 5 -10.98 -6.68 6.39
CA ILE A 5 -11.00 -7.32 7.71
C ILE A 5 -12.32 -7.02 8.41
N ALA A 6 -12.72 -5.75 8.44
CA ALA A 6 -13.98 -5.33 9.05
C ALA A 6 -15.22 -5.99 8.42
N ARG A 7 -15.21 -6.21 7.10
CA ARG A 7 -16.33 -6.86 6.40
C ARG A 7 -16.38 -8.37 6.62
N ARG A 8 -15.22 -9.05 6.70
CA ARG A 8 -15.15 -10.53 6.80
C ARG A 8 -15.19 -11.05 8.23
N PHE A 9 -14.62 -10.31 9.17
CA PHE A 9 -14.48 -10.74 10.56
C PHE A 9 -15.31 -9.90 11.53
N HIS A 10 -16.02 -8.88 11.03
CA HIS A 10 -16.87 -7.99 11.83
C HIS A 10 -16.14 -7.23 12.95
N VAL A 11 -14.81 -7.12 12.86
CA VAL A 11 -13.95 -6.37 13.79
C VAL A 11 -13.32 -5.17 13.09
N ARG A 12 -13.36 -4.00 13.73
CA ARG A 12 -12.76 -2.77 13.20
C ARG A 12 -11.43 -2.48 13.89
N PHE A 13 -10.39 -2.27 13.09
CA PHE A 13 -9.09 -1.79 13.52
C PHE A 13 -8.79 -0.46 12.83
N SER A 14 -8.00 0.39 13.49
CA SER A 14 -7.39 1.53 12.80
C SER A 14 -6.39 1.05 11.73
N SER A 15 -6.04 1.91 10.78
CA SER A 15 -5.02 1.58 9.77
C SER A 15 -3.68 1.20 10.40
N ALA A 16 -3.28 1.89 11.47
CA ALA A 16 -2.05 1.60 12.20
C ALA A 16 -2.08 0.24 12.93
N GLN A 17 -3.19 -0.09 13.58
CA GLN A 17 -3.37 -1.41 14.22
C GLN A 17 -3.37 -2.53 13.19
N THR A 18 -4.08 -2.34 12.07
CA THR A 18 -4.11 -3.29 10.97
C THR A 18 -2.69 -3.59 10.47
N TRP A 19 -1.87 -2.56 10.27
CA TRP A 19 -0.49 -2.73 9.81
C TRP A 19 0.39 -3.50 10.81
N ARG A 20 0.30 -3.18 12.10
CA ARG A 20 1.05 -3.88 13.16
C ARG A 20 0.71 -5.38 13.20
N ILE A 21 -0.58 -5.71 13.16
CA ILE A 21 -1.07 -7.09 13.18
C ILE A 21 -0.57 -7.87 11.95
N LEU A 22 -0.66 -7.26 10.76
CA LEU A 22 -0.17 -7.89 9.53
C LEU A 22 1.35 -8.15 9.59
N HIS A 23 2.12 -7.18 10.08
CA HIS A 23 3.57 -7.35 10.23
C HIS A 23 3.92 -8.46 11.23
N GLN A 24 3.21 -8.57 12.35
CA GLN A 24 3.38 -9.66 13.32
C GLN A 24 3.08 -11.04 12.71
N MET A 25 2.17 -11.12 11.76
CA MET A 25 1.88 -12.33 10.99
C MET A 25 2.87 -12.60 9.84
N GLY A 26 3.94 -11.79 9.72
CA GLY A 26 4.96 -11.95 8.68
C GLY A 26 4.57 -11.36 7.31
N PHE A 27 3.47 -10.61 7.22
CA PHE A 27 3.14 -9.92 5.98
C PHE A 27 4.07 -8.72 5.77
N SER A 28 4.59 -8.60 4.55
CA SER A 28 5.37 -7.45 4.09
C SER A 28 4.62 -6.69 2.98
N VAL A 29 5.12 -5.50 2.65
CA VAL A 29 4.64 -4.78 1.46
C VAL A 29 4.98 -5.62 0.22
N GLN A 30 3.95 -6.03 -0.52
CA GLN A 30 4.14 -6.83 -1.72
C GLN A 30 4.63 -5.96 -2.87
N MET A 31 5.83 -6.27 -3.36
CA MET A 31 6.35 -5.71 -4.59
C MET A 31 6.06 -6.68 -5.74
N PRO A 32 5.53 -6.19 -6.88
CA PRO A 32 5.33 -7.06 -8.03
C PRO A 32 6.66 -7.63 -8.50
N VAL A 33 6.75 -8.95 -8.60
CA VAL A 33 7.98 -9.67 -9.01
C VAL A 33 8.34 -9.35 -10.47
N ARG A 34 7.36 -8.97 -11.28
CA ARG A 34 7.54 -8.65 -12.69
C ARG A 34 7.11 -7.21 -12.97
N ARG A 35 7.86 -6.57 -13.86
CA ARG A 35 7.46 -5.29 -14.44
C ARG A 35 6.25 -5.51 -15.35
N ALA A 36 5.25 -4.63 -15.27
CA ALA A 36 4.15 -4.65 -16.23
C ALA A 36 4.69 -4.36 -17.63
N ALA A 37 4.26 -5.14 -18.63
CA ALA A 37 4.77 -5.04 -20.00
C ALA A 37 4.50 -3.67 -20.67
N LYS A 38 3.44 -2.98 -20.24
CA LYS A 38 3.06 -1.64 -20.71
C LYS A 38 3.55 -0.51 -19.80
N ARG A 39 4.47 -0.79 -18.87
CA ARG A 39 4.95 0.22 -17.91
C ARG A 39 5.83 1.23 -18.63
N ASP A 40 5.37 2.47 -18.68
CA ASP A 40 6.14 3.63 -19.12
C ASP A 40 6.99 4.14 -17.94
N GLU A 41 8.31 4.09 -18.09
CA GLU A 41 9.25 4.49 -17.04
C GLU A 41 9.36 6.00 -16.86
N GLU A 42 9.19 6.78 -17.92
CA GLU A 42 9.19 8.24 -17.83
C GLU A 42 7.96 8.71 -17.07
N ALA A 43 6.79 8.16 -17.41
CA ALA A 43 5.55 8.44 -16.69
C ALA A 43 5.63 8.04 -15.20
N VAL A 44 6.30 6.93 -14.89
CA VAL A 44 6.53 6.48 -13.51
C VAL A 44 7.41 7.47 -12.74
N VAL A 45 8.55 7.87 -13.31
CA VAL A 45 9.47 8.80 -12.66
C VAL A 45 8.81 10.16 -12.43
N THR A 46 8.10 10.68 -13.43
CA THR A 46 7.36 11.94 -13.33
C THR A 46 6.30 11.85 -12.23
N ARG A 47 5.52 10.77 -12.20
CA ARG A 47 4.52 10.57 -11.16
C ARG A 47 5.11 10.51 -9.76
N ILE A 48 6.25 9.83 -9.57
CA ILE A 48 6.94 9.77 -8.27
C ILE A 48 7.35 11.19 -7.84
N LYS A 49 7.97 11.96 -8.74
CA LYS A 49 8.42 13.34 -8.47
C LYS A 49 7.27 14.27 -8.09
N GLU A 50 6.13 14.15 -8.76
CA GLU A 50 4.98 15.04 -8.55
C GLU A 50 4.12 14.63 -7.35
N THR A 51 3.92 13.33 -7.15
CA THR A 51 2.95 12.82 -6.16
C THR A 51 3.58 12.62 -4.78
N TRP A 52 4.84 12.19 -4.72
CA TRP A 52 5.48 11.88 -3.43
C TRP A 52 5.53 13.07 -2.46
N PRO A 53 5.86 14.30 -2.92
CA PRO A 53 5.82 15.48 -2.06
C PRO A 53 4.43 15.83 -1.52
N GLN A 54 3.36 15.42 -2.21
CA GLN A 54 1.98 15.68 -1.78
C GLN A 54 1.53 14.70 -0.69
N VAL A 55 2.05 13.48 -0.72
CA VAL A 55 1.77 12.44 0.28
C VAL A 55 2.52 12.74 1.58
N GLU A 56 3.76 13.22 1.50
CA GLU A 56 4.58 13.55 2.68
C GLU A 56 4.02 14.74 3.49
N ARG A 57 3.27 15.63 2.83
CA ARG A 57 2.61 16.77 3.49
C ARG A 57 1.33 16.42 4.24
N ARG A 58 0.87 15.16 4.19
CA ARG A 58 -0.44 14.72 4.68
C ARG A 58 -0.31 13.75 5.85
#